data_AF-A0A7U7AZ32-F1
#
_entry.id   AF-A0A7U7AZ32-F1
#
_cell.length_a   1.000
_cell.length_b   1.000
_cell.length_c   1.000
_cell.angle_alpha   90.00
_cell.angle_beta   90.00
_cell.angle_gamma   90.00
#
_symmetry.space_group_name_H-M   'P 1'
#
loop_
_entity.id
_entity.type
_entity.pdbx_description
1 polymer ?
#
loop_
_entity_poly.entity_id
_entity_poly.type
_entity_poly.pdbx_seq_one_letter_code
_entity_poly.pdbx_strand_id
1 'polypeptide(L)'
;MKLKITYTPRLLAAALAVVGVTTFWPTAPALACGESAYIGELCVFAFNYCPQDFLPADGRSLPIQSNEALFSLLGITYGGDGKTEFKLPDLRKSDKDSKDAMKSAGTTCIAVMGLYPVRP
;
A
#
# COMPACT_ATOMS: atom_id res chain seq x y z
N MET A 1 -48.78 32.56 53.06
CA MET A 1 -48.19 32.98 51.78
C MET A 1 -47.50 31.78 51.16
N LYS A 2 -48.02 31.23 50.05
CA LYS A 2 -47.53 29.97 49.45
C LYS A 2 -46.47 30.26 48.39
N LEU A 3 -45.27 29.72 48.59
CA LEU A 3 -44.20 29.61 47.60
C LEU A 3 -44.69 28.73 46.44
N LYS A 4 -44.66 29.24 45.21
CA LYS A 4 -44.79 28.44 43.99
C LYS A 4 -43.43 28.38 43.31
N ILE A 5 -42.69 27.33 43.62
CA ILE A 5 -41.53 26.87 42.85
C ILE A 5 -42.10 26.15 41.62
N THR A 6 -41.91 26.71 40.44
CA THR A 6 -42.21 26.02 39.17
C THR A 6 -40.92 25.95 38.36
N TYR A 7 -40.35 24.75 38.30
CA TYR A 7 -39.17 24.39 37.52
C TYR A 7 -39.63 24.02 36.11
N THR A 8 -39.31 24.82 35.10
CA THR A 8 -39.54 24.48 33.68
C THR A 8 -38.28 23.81 33.11
N PRO A 9 -38.39 22.59 32.56
CA PRO A 9 -37.24 21.81 32.12
C PRO A 9 -36.91 22.06 30.65
N ARG A 10 -35.61 21.93 30.34
CA ARG A 10 -35.03 21.49 29.06
C ARG A 10 -35.56 22.18 27.80
N LEU A 11 -34.72 23.02 27.20
CA LEU A 11 -34.27 22.89 25.81
C LEU A 11 -33.48 24.13 25.39
N LEU A 12 -32.42 23.88 24.60
CA LEU A 12 -31.77 24.83 23.70
C LEU A 12 -30.90 25.92 24.34
N ALA A 13 -29.58 25.81 24.18
CA ALA A 13 -28.91 26.42 23.02
C ALA A 13 -27.39 26.51 23.21
N ALA A 14 -26.68 26.21 22.12
CA ALA A 14 -25.40 26.78 21.74
C ALA A 14 -24.16 26.46 22.61
N ALA A 15 -23.58 25.27 22.39
CA ALA A 15 -22.14 25.10 22.56
C ALA A 15 -21.42 25.57 21.29
N LEU A 16 -20.39 26.40 21.49
CA LEU A 16 -19.68 27.20 20.49
C LEU A 16 -19.07 26.37 19.35
N ALA A 17 -19.19 26.91 18.13
CA ALA A 17 -18.49 26.44 16.95
C ALA A 17 -16.97 26.55 17.18
N VAL A 18 -16.32 25.40 17.37
CA VAL A 18 -14.86 25.30 17.36
C VAL A 18 -14.39 25.69 15.97
N VAL A 19 -13.52 26.70 15.90
CA VAL A 19 -12.78 27.13 14.72
C VAL A 19 -12.17 25.90 14.03
N GLY A 20 -12.84 25.43 12.98
CA GLY A 20 -12.61 24.13 12.35
C GLY A 20 -11.46 24.11 11.34
N VAL A 21 -10.25 24.51 11.74
CA VAL A 21 -9.06 24.47 10.87
C VAL A 21 -7.79 24.11 11.68
N THR A 22 -7.72 22.90 12.25
CA THR A 22 -6.44 22.38 12.82
C THR A 22 -6.11 20.93 12.49
N THR A 23 -6.88 20.22 11.66
CA THR A 23 -6.52 18.85 11.25
C THR A 23 -6.81 18.58 9.78
N PHE A 24 -6.61 19.57 8.90
CA PHE A 24 -6.31 19.25 7.49
C PHE A 24 -4.88 18.72 7.46
N TRP A 25 -4.72 17.50 7.97
CA TRP A 25 -3.53 16.71 7.77
C TRP A 25 -3.29 16.78 6.27
N PRO A 26 -2.12 17.26 5.79
CA PRO A 26 -1.78 16.96 4.42
C PRO A 26 -1.84 15.45 4.35
N THR A 27 -2.79 14.92 3.60
CA THR A 27 -2.65 13.58 3.06
C THR A 27 -1.40 13.70 2.20
N ALA A 28 -0.23 13.45 2.81
CA ALA A 28 0.99 13.31 2.03
C ALA A 28 0.62 12.29 0.95
N PRO A 29 0.80 12.62 -0.34
CA PRO A 29 0.60 11.61 -1.35
C PRO A 29 1.51 10.46 -0.95
N ALA A 30 0.91 9.30 -0.65
CA ALA A 30 1.68 8.08 -0.52
C ALA A 30 2.25 7.84 -1.92
N LEU A 31 3.49 8.26 -2.14
CA LEU A 31 4.24 7.92 -3.33
C LEU A 31 4.54 6.43 -3.18
N ALA A 32 3.59 5.61 -3.63
CA ALA A 32 3.70 4.16 -3.60
C ALA A 32 4.73 3.65 -4.60
N CYS A 33 5.01 4.44 -5.65
CA CYS A 33 5.97 4.19 -6.72
C CYS A 33 6.42 5.54 -7.29
N GLY A 34 7.71 5.83 -7.27
CA GLY A 34 8.26 7.04 -7.89
C GLY A 34 8.55 6.89 -9.40
N GLU A 35 9.00 7.98 -10.04
CA GLU A 35 9.51 7.97 -11.43
C GLU A 35 10.68 6.98 -11.62
N SER A 36 11.45 6.76 -10.56
CA SER A 36 12.56 5.80 -10.50
C SER A 36 12.33 4.80 -9.37
N ALA A 37 11.95 3.58 -9.72
CA ALA A 37 11.80 2.49 -8.75
C ALA A 37 13.14 1.81 -8.47
N TYR A 38 13.30 1.32 -7.24
CA TYR A 38 14.37 0.36 -6.95
C TYR A 38 13.99 -1.02 -7.47
N ILE A 39 14.97 -1.78 -7.98
CA ILE A 39 14.75 -3.19 -8.34
C ILE A 39 14.26 -3.93 -7.10
N GLY A 40 13.17 -4.69 -7.23
CA GLY A 40 12.53 -5.40 -6.14
C GLY A 40 11.53 -4.58 -5.32
N GLU A 41 11.29 -3.31 -5.66
CA GLU A 41 10.25 -2.48 -5.04
C GLU A 41 8.85 -3.02 -5.36
N LEU A 42 7.94 -2.98 -4.37
CA LEU A 42 6.57 -3.44 -4.50
C LEU A 42 5.61 -2.25 -4.57
N CYS A 43 4.76 -2.30 -5.57
CA CYS A 43 3.93 -1.21 -6.03
C CYS A 43 2.49 -1.66 -6.22
N VAL A 44 1.53 -0.92 -5.65
CA VAL A 44 0.10 -1.20 -5.80
C VAL A 44 -0.51 -0.21 -6.78
N PHE A 45 -0.99 -0.71 -7.91
CA PHE A 45 -1.61 0.10 -8.96
C PHE A 45 -3.12 -0.07 -8.93
N ALA A 46 -3.91 1.01 -8.96
CA ALA A 46 -5.38 0.94 -8.94
C ALA A 46 -6.03 0.33 -10.21
N PHE A 47 -5.23 -0.16 -11.16
CA PHE A 47 -5.65 -0.79 -12.41
C PHE A 47 -5.18 -2.25 -12.49
N ASN A 48 -5.70 -2.99 -13.47
CA ASN A 48 -5.55 -4.46 -13.60
C ASN A 48 -4.28 -4.90 -14.38
N TYR A 49 -3.28 -4.05 -14.52
CA TYR A 49 -2.05 -4.37 -15.25
C TYR A 49 -0.83 -3.74 -14.58
N CYS A 50 0.36 -4.25 -14.88
CA CYS A 50 1.61 -3.67 -14.43
C CYS A 50 2.21 -2.80 -15.55
N PRO A 51 2.68 -1.58 -15.25
CA PRO A 51 3.35 -0.72 -16.23
C PRO A 51 4.70 -1.32 -16.68
N GLN A 52 5.35 -0.67 -17.65
CA GLN A 52 6.71 -1.05 -18.09
C GLN A 52 7.65 -1.13 -16.89
N ASP A 53 8.63 -2.04 -16.95
CA ASP A 53 9.59 -2.32 -15.88
C ASP A 53 9.03 -2.99 -14.61
N PHE A 54 7.72 -3.25 -14.58
CA PHE A 54 7.04 -3.97 -13.49
C PHE A 54 6.41 -5.28 -13.98
N LEU A 55 6.40 -6.28 -13.10
CA LEU A 55 5.67 -7.54 -13.29
C LEU A 55 4.71 -7.78 -12.13
N PRO A 56 3.58 -8.46 -12.33
CA PRO A 56 2.67 -8.76 -11.23
C PRO A 56 3.35 -9.72 -10.24
N ALA A 57 3.15 -9.46 -8.95
CA ALA A 57 3.64 -10.31 -7.87
C ALA A 57 2.73 -11.54 -7.70
N ASP A 58 2.77 -12.46 -8.66
CA ASP A 58 1.88 -13.62 -8.78
C ASP A 58 2.55 -14.98 -8.56
N GLY A 59 3.81 -14.99 -8.10
CA GLY A 59 4.54 -16.24 -7.86
C GLY A 59 5.13 -16.92 -9.11
N ARG A 60 5.13 -16.25 -10.28
CA ARG A 60 5.74 -16.79 -11.50
C ARG A 60 7.24 -17.06 -11.35
N SER A 61 7.76 -18.00 -12.13
CA SER A 61 9.21 -18.18 -12.29
C SER A 61 9.78 -17.24 -13.34
N LEU A 62 10.98 -16.75 -13.08
CA LEU A 62 11.77 -15.91 -13.99
C LEU A 62 13.17 -16.50 -14.18
N PRO A 63 13.72 -16.44 -15.40
CA PRO A 63 15.09 -16.87 -15.66
C PRO A 63 16.09 -15.89 -15.02
N ILE A 64 17.12 -16.45 -14.37
CA ILE A 64 18.14 -15.67 -13.67
C ILE A 64 18.96 -14.84 -14.67
N GLN A 65 19.33 -15.41 -15.82
CA GLN A 65 20.20 -14.74 -16.82
C GLN A 65 19.68 -13.38 -17.31
N SER A 66 18.36 -13.16 -17.33
CA SER A 66 17.79 -11.87 -17.74
C SER A 66 17.35 -10.99 -16.56
N ASN A 67 17.47 -11.47 -15.32
CA ASN A 67 17.01 -10.78 -14.12
C ASN A 67 18.04 -10.89 -12.97
N GLU A 68 19.34 -10.88 -13.30
CA GLU A 68 20.42 -11.12 -12.34
C GLU A 68 20.38 -10.12 -11.16
N ALA A 69 20.08 -8.85 -11.45
CA ALA A 69 19.97 -7.81 -10.44
C ALA A 69 18.83 -8.11 -9.44
N LEU A 70 17.64 -8.48 -9.93
CA LEU A 70 16.51 -8.84 -9.07
C LEU A 70 16.79 -10.13 -8.27
N PHE A 71 17.42 -11.12 -8.91
CA PHE A 71 17.81 -12.36 -8.26
C PHE A 71 18.81 -12.11 -7.11
N SER A 72 19.76 -11.20 -7.28
CA SER A 72 20.72 -10.88 -6.21
C SER A 72 20.07 -10.29 -4.96
N LEU A 73 18.86 -9.72 -5.08
CA LEU A 73 18.09 -9.16 -3.98
C LEU A 73 17.15 -10.19 -3.33
N LEU A 74 16.41 -10.95 -4.15
CA LEU A 74 15.39 -11.89 -3.66
C LEU A 74 15.93 -13.30 -3.37
N GLY A 75 16.98 -13.71 -4.08
CA GLY A 75 17.48 -15.07 -4.09
C GLY A 75 16.39 -16.08 -4.43
N ILE A 76 16.36 -17.18 -3.67
CA ILE A 76 15.34 -18.25 -3.78
C ILE A 76 14.28 -18.19 -2.68
N THR A 77 14.09 -17.02 -2.04
CA THR A 77 13.18 -16.85 -0.90
C THR A 77 11.76 -17.31 -1.21
N TYR A 78 11.31 -17.11 -2.45
CA TYR A 78 9.97 -17.49 -2.91
C TYR A 78 9.97 -18.80 -3.74
N GLY A 79 11.11 -19.51 -3.78
CA GLY A 79 11.33 -20.74 -4.52
C GLY A 79 12.10 -20.56 -5.82
N GLY A 80 12.20 -21.65 -6.58
CA GLY A 80 13.07 -21.77 -7.76
C GLY A 80 14.21 -22.74 -7.52
N ASP A 81 15.04 -22.96 -8.54
CA ASP A 81 16.20 -23.87 -8.45
C ASP A 81 17.49 -23.13 -8.04
N GLY A 82 17.48 -21.79 -8.08
CA GLY A 82 18.62 -20.94 -7.74
C GLY A 82 19.80 -21.06 -8.70
N LYS A 83 19.62 -21.74 -9.84
CA LYS A 83 20.66 -21.99 -10.85
C LYS A 83 20.24 -21.45 -12.21
N THR A 84 18.99 -21.67 -12.60
CA THR A 84 18.43 -21.24 -13.87
C THR A 84 17.23 -20.31 -13.69
N GLU A 85 16.44 -20.54 -12.65
CA GLU A 85 15.20 -19.82 -12.36
C GLU A 85 15.03 -19.51 -10.87
N PHE A 86 14.32 -18.41 -10.60
CA PHE A 86 13.84 -18.03 -9.28
C PHE A 86 12.36 -17.63 -9.37
N LYS A 87 11.66 -17.61 -8.24
CA LYS A 87 10.25 -17.21 -8.20
C LYS A 87 10.07 -15.82 -7.62
N LEU A 88 9.06 -15.12 -8.13
CA LEU A 88 8.55 -13.89 -7.53
C LEU A 88 7.69 -14.19 -6.28
N PRO A 89 7.46 -13.20 -5.41
CA PRO A 89 6.43 -13.30 -4.38
C PRO A 89 5.03 -13.51 -4.98
N ASP A 90 4.18 -14.30 -4.31
CA ASP A 90 2.75 -14.42 -4.62
C ASP A 90 1.94 -13.58 -3.62
N LEU A 91 1.59 -12.36 -4.02
CA LEU A 91 0.84 -11.41 -3.19
C LEU A 91 -0.66 -11.40 -3.50
N ARG A 92 -1.12 -12.24 -4.43
CA ARG A 92 -2.55 -12.35 -4.79
C ARG A 92 -3.43 -12.80 -3.63
N LYS A 93 -2.84 -13.48 -2.64
CA LYS A 93 -3.56 -13.99 -1.46
C LYS A 93 -3.69 -12.94 -0.36
N SER A 94 -2.68 -12.08 -0.19
CA SER A 94 -2.67 -10.97 0.78
C SER A 94 -3.88 -10.05 0.60
N ASP A 95 -4.28 -9.82 -0.65
CA ASP A 95 -5.42 -8.99 -1.02
C ASP A 95 -6.77 -9.58 -0.58
N LYS A 96 -6.84 -10.85 -0.17
CA LYS A 96 -8.10 -11.50 0.23
C LYS A 96 -8.37 -11.50 1.74
N ASP A 97 -7.37 -11.22 2.57
CA ASP A 97 -7.49 -11.39 4.03
C ASP A 97 -7.72 -10.12 4.89
N SER A 98 -7.24 -8.93 4.52
CA SER A 98 -7.63 -7.67 5.20
C SER A 98 -9.15 -7.37 5.14
N LYS A 99 -9.77 -6.86 6.20
CA LYS A 99 -11.24 -6.75 6.31
C LYS A 99 -11.80 -5.34 6.08
N ASP A 100 -10.97 -4.40 5.66
CA ASP A 100 -11.31 -2.98 5.62
C ASP A 100 -11.74 -2.54 4.21
N ALA A 101 -12.77 -1.68 4.11
CA ALA A 101 -13.46 -1.33 2.85
C ALA A 101 -12.64 -0.53 1.82
N MET A 102 -11.36 -0.24 2.10
CA MET A 102 -10.41 0.39 1.18
C MET A 102 -9.48 -0.66 0.55
N LYS A 103 -10.03 -1.80 0.15
CA LYS A 103 -9.24 -3.00 -0.14
C LYS A 103 -9.51 -3.57 -1.53
N SER A 104 -8.41 -3.77 -2.24
CA SER A 104 -8.23 -4.66 -3.40
C SER A 104 -8.95 -4.29 -4.70
N ALA A 105 -8.84 -3.05 -5.16
CA ALA A 105 -8.99 -2.78 -6.60
C ALA A 105 -7.64 -2.68 -7.33
N GLY A 106 -6.53 -2.88 -6.60
CA GLY A 106 -5.20 -2.67 -7.16
C GLY A 106 -4.44 -3.95 -7.47
N THR A 107 -3.74 -3.97 -8.60
CA THR A 107 -2.76 -5.01 -8.93
C THR A 107 -1.46 -4.70 -8.21
N THR A 108 -0.96 -5.65 -7.43
CA THR A 108 0.38 -5.55 -6.84
C THR A 108 1.42 -6.02 -7.84
N CYS A 109 2.39 -5.16 -8.14
CA CYS A 109 3.47 -5.40 -9.07
C CYS A 109 4.82 -5.18 -8.38
N ILE A 110 5.84 -5.88 -8.86
CA ILE A 110 7.24 -5.78 -8.45
C ILE A 110 8.07 -5.17 -9.57
N ALA A 111 8.95 -4.24 -9.22
CA ALA A 111 9.91 -3.66 -10.16
C ALA A 111 10.97 -4.70 -10.53
N VAL A 112 11.04 -5.07 -11.80
CA VAL A 112 12.06 -5.99 -12.33
C VAL A 112 13.23 -5.27 -12.97
N MET A 113 13.07 -3.99 -13.27
CA MET A 113 14.11 -3.09 -13.76
C MET A 113 14.07 -1.79 -12.96
N GLY A 114 15.22 -1.10 -12.85
CA GLY A 114 15.33 0.13 -12.07
C GLY A 114 16.70 0.32 -11.41
N LEU A 115 16.73 1.13 -10.36
CA LEU A 115 17.95 1.39 -9.58
C LEU A 115 18.25 0.21 -8.65
N TYR A 116 19.51 -0.23 -8.61
CA TYR A 116 19.93 -1.24 -7.65
C TYR A 116 20.09 -0.62 -6.25
N PRO A 117 19.42 -1.15 -5.20
CA PRO A 117 19.51 -0.59 -3.85
C PRO A 117 20.87 -0.90 -3.23
N VAL A 118 21.63 0.14 -2.88
CA VAL A 118 22.91 0.01 -2.17
C VAL A 118 22.64 0.01 -0.67
N ARG A 119 23.09 -1.03 0.06
CA ARG A 119 23.06 -1.01 1.53
C ARG A 119 24.13 -0.03 2.04
N PRO A 120 23.76 1.01 2.82
CA PRO A 120 24.73 1.91 3.45
C PRO A 120 25.56 1.22 4.55
#